data_AF-A0A9D8K0F7-F1
#
_entry.id   AF-A0A9D8K0F7-F1
#
_cell.length_a   1.000
_cell.length_b   1.000
_cell.length_c   1.000
_cell.angle_alpha   90.00
_cell.angle_beta   90.00
_cell.angle_gamma   90.00
#
_symmetry.space_group_name_H-M   'P 1'
#
loop_
_entity.id
_entity.type
_entity.pdbx_description
1 polymer ?
#
loop_
_entity_poly.entity_id
_entity_poly.type
_entity_poly.pdbx_seq_one_letter_code
_entity_poly.pdbx_strand_id
1 'polypeptide(L)'
;MAYDILIIGAGLSGLFAGCLAARRRKKTLLLARGVGGTHIGAGTIGVADDPSLVKRPPPDHPYAAVGKKSMQAALDEFRIICAEAGYPMRGEPGKNFSLPTATGAARHACLIPETMIAGDLSRPEPFALAHFPGFRDFSAAFAAANIRLQITNHQLPIALPLPHLPIHRDSYATDIARLFDRPDYRNEVIAAWEPSLAGAPKRIGLPAALGLQCALEAKRHIESALGLELFEIPILPPSVPGLRLFNLLRDDFQNHGGRLIIGPTVKGRIENGTAAVSADTNGRVKDYKAEVVILASGGFLNGGLIAKFDGAIHDSVFGLPIEAPAQRSAWTSEHFLGPHPFAKFGLRVNKTLQPLDANGKPAAPNLRAIGSILAGADRLSEGSREGIELASAWRAVETTA
;
A
#
# COMPACT_ATOMS: atom_id res chain seq x y z
N MET A 1 -10.81 -30.41 0.40
CA MET A 1 -9.76 -30.10 -0.59
C MET A 1 -8.62 -29.39 0.15
N ALA A 2 -7.41 -29.91 0.07
CA ALA A 2 -6.22 -29.22 0.57
C ALA A 2 -5.81 -28.11 -0.42
N TYR A 3 -5.27 -27.01 0.11
CA TYR A 3 -4.61 -25.94 -0.64
C TYR A 3 -3.10 -26.08 -0.48
N ASP A 4 -2.32 -25.60 -1.44
CA ASP A 4 -0.87 -25.57 -1.29
C ASP A 4 -0.50 -24.42 -0.33
N ILE A 5 -1.12 -23.26 -0.55
CA ILE A 5 -0.89 -22.05 0.23
C ILE A 5 -2.22 -21.44 0.67
N LEU A 6 -2.34 -21.17 1.97
CA LEU A 6 -3.41 -20.40 2.58
C LEU A 6 -2.88 -19.07 3.12
N ILE A 7 -3.43 -17.96 2.64
CA ILE A 7 -3.01 -16.60 3.02
C ILE A 7 -4.11 -15.96 3.86
N ILE A 8 -3.74 -15.29 4.94
CA ILE A 8 -4.66 -14.61 5.85
C ILE A 8 -4.39 -13.11 5.80
N GLY A 9 -5.25 -12.35 5.13
CA GLY A 9 -5.16 -10.90 4.95
C GLY A 9 -5.06 -10.48 3.47
N ALA A 10 -5.83 -9.46 3.09
CA ALA A 10 -5.92 -8.94 1.72
C ALA A 10 -5.24 -7.56 1.54
N GLY A 11 -4.29 -7.22 2.40
CA GLY A 11 -3.43 -6.05 2.19
C GLY A 11 -2.38 -6.29 1.08
N LEU A 12 -1.49 -5.32 0.87
CA LEU A 12 -0.45 -5.37 -0.18
C LEU A 12 0.38 -6.66 -0.11
N SER A 13 0.91 -7.00 1.07
CA SER A 13 1.70 -8.23 1.27
C SER A 13 0.92 -9.52 0.98
N GLY A 14 -0.32 -9.60 1.44
CA GLY A 14 -1.17 -10.79 1.27
C GLY A 14 -1.61 -10.99 -0.18
N LEU A 15 -2.07 -9.93 -0.85
CA LEU A 15 -2.45 -9.99 -2.27
C LEU A 15 -1.24 -10.25 -3.16
N PHE A 16 -0.11 -9.58 -2.92
CA PHE A 16 1.11 -9.84 -3.69
C PHE A 16 1.63 -11.27 -3.48
N ALA A 17 1.65 -11.79 -2.25
CA ALA A 17 1.95 -13.20 -2.00
C ALA A 17 0.99 -14.15 -2.74
N GLY A 18 -0.30 -13.79 -2.81
CA GLY A 18 -1.31 -14.50 -3.59
C GLY A 18 -0.98 -14.53 -5.08
N CYS A 19 -0.67 -13.38 -5.68
CA CYS A 19 -0.25 -13.24 -7.07
C CYS A 19 0.97 -14.14 -7.37
N LEU A 20 2.02 -14.04 -6.55
CA LEU A 20 3.23 -14.86 -6.69
C LEU A 20 2.93 -16.36 -6.66
N ALA A 21 2.13 -16.80 -5.70
CA ALA A 21 1.78 -18.20 -5.54
C ALA A 21 0.94 -18.73 -6.71
N ALA A 22 -0.09 -17.98 -7.12
CA ALA A 22 -0.98 -18.34 -8.22
C ALA A 22 -0.25 -18.36 -9.57
N ARG A 23 0.61 -17.37 -9.86
CA ARG A 23 1.46 -17.35 -11.06
C ARG A 23 2.44 -18.54 -11.11
N ARG A 24 2.87 -19.04 -9.95
CA ARG A 24 3.64 -20.29 -9.79
C ARG A 24 2.77 -21.56 -9.81
N ARG A 25 1.50 -21.45 -10.19
CA ARG A 25 0.52 -22.55 -10.29
C ARG A 25 0.26 -23.29 -8.98
N LYS A 26 0.52 -22.66 -7.84
CA LYS A 26 0.14 -23.21 -6.53
C LYS A 26 -1.36 -22.97 -6.32
N LYS A 27 -2.06 -23.97 -5.77
CA LYS A 27 -3.47 -23.87 -5.41
C LYS A 27 -3.62 -22.99 -4.17
N THR A 28 -3.95 -21.73 -4.38
CA THR A 28 -3.93 -20.71 -3.32
C THR A 28 -5.33 -20.23 -2.92
N LEU A 29 -5.55 -20.14 -1.60
CA LEU A 29 -6.71 -19.49 -1.00
C LEU A 29 -6.25 -18.28 -0.19
N LEU A 30 -6.91 -17.14 -0.38
CA LEU A 30 -6.77 -15.97 0.46
C LEU A 30 -8.07 -15.74 1.25
N LEU A 31 -7.96 -15.68 2.57
CA LEU A 31 -9.04 -15.34 3.48
C LEU A 31 -8.76 -13.98 4.11
N ALA A 32 -9.76 -13.10 4.16
CA ALA A 32 -9.62 -11.82 4.84
C ALA A 32 -10.93 -11.33 5.45
N ARG A 33 -10.85 -10.62 6.57
CA ARG A 33 -12.02 -9.93 7.15
C ARG A 33 -12.43 -8.72 6.31
N GLY A 34 -11.48 -8.06 5.64
CA GLY A 34 -11.69 -6.88 4.81
C GLY A 34 -10.58 -6.69 3.78
N VAL A 35 -10.63 -5.58 3.05
CA VAL A 35 -9.77 -5.25 1.89
C VAL A 35 -8.35 -4.77 2.23
N GLY A 36 -8.00 -4.70 3.52
CA GLY A 36 -6.67 -4.28 3.98
C GLY A 36 -6.39 -2.77 3.82
N GLY A 37 -5.13 -2.38 4.02
CA GLY A 37 -4.71 -0.97 4.11
C GLY A 37 -4.41 -0.26 2.79
N THR A 38 -4.50 -0.95 1.64
CA THR A 38 -4.19 -0.37 0.32
C THR A 38 -5.08 0.82 -0.01
N HIS A 39 -6.36 0.80 0.41
CA HIS A 39 -7.33 1.87 0.18
C HIS A 39 -7.01 3.18 0.94
N ILE A 40 -6.03 3.15 1.85
CA ILE A 40 -5.57 4.31 2.62
C ILE A 40 -4.19 4.78 2.12
N GLY A 41 -3.44 3.88 1.48
CA GLY A 41 -2.08 4.15 1.03
C GLY A 41 -2.02 5.08 -0.19
N ALA A 42 -0.86 5.73 -0.37
CA ALA A 42 -0.61 6.66 -1.46
C ALA A 42 -0.54 6.02 -2.86
N GLY A 43 -0.56 4.68 -2.96
CA GLY A 43 -0.32 3.97 -4.21
C GLY A 43 1.15 3.95 -4.64
N THR A 44 2.08 4.33 -3.75
CA THR A 44 3.52 4.34 -3.97
C THR A 44 4.22 3.31 -3.07
N ILE A 45 5.41 2.86 -3.47
CA ILE A 45 6.20 1.87 -2.74
C ILE A 45 7.42 2.55 -2.11
N GLY A 46 7.41 2.72 -0.80
CA GLY A 46 8.59 3.11 -0.02
C GLY A 46 9.44 1.88 0.34
N VAL A 47 10.76 1.97 0.14
CA VAL A 47 11.70 0.90 0.53
C VAL A 47 12.50 1.31 1.77
N ALA A 48 13.03 2.53 1.79
CA ALA A 48 13.58 3.19 2.97
C ALA A 48 13.81 4.66 2.60
N ASP A 49 13.61 5.56 3.55
CA ASP A 49 13.99 6.96 3.39
C ASP A 49 15.52 7.11 3.41
N ASP A 50 16.20 6.37 4.31
CA ASP A 50 17.66 6.21 4.30
C ASP A 50 18.07 4.88 3.62
N PRO A 51 18.76 4.92 2.46
CA PRO A 51 19.25 3.72 1.77
C PRO A 51 20.20 2.85 2.61
N SER A 52 20.81 3.38 3.68
CA SER A 52 21.69 2.62 4.59
C SER A 52 20.94 1.46 5.26
N LEU A 53 19.64 1.62 5.55
CA LEU A 53 18.78 0.61 6.17
C LEU A 53 18.71 -0.68 5.33
N VAL A 54 18.66 -0.56 4.01
CA VAL A 54 18.63 -1.71 3.10
C VAL A 54 20.01 -2.36 2.98
N LYS A 55 21.09 -1.56 3.06
CA LYS A 55 22.47 -2.04 2.93
C LYS A 55 22.93 -2.80 4.18
N ARG A 56 22.57 -2.30 5.37
CA ARG A 56 22.99 -2.84 6.68
C ARG A 56 21.82 -2.75 7.67
N PRO A 57 20.77 -3.59 7.50
CA PRO A 57 19.65 -3.57 8.42
C PRO A 57 20.08 -4.03 9.82
N PRO A 58 19.50 -3.46 10.89
CA PRO A 58 19.64 -4.00 12.24
C PRO A 58 19.24 -5.49 12.28
N PRO A 59 19.83 -6.32 13.16
CA PRO A 59 19.57 -7.77 13.20
C PRO A 59 18.09 -8.14 13.35
N ASP A 60 17.33 -7.36 14.12
CA ASP A 60 15.91 -7.59 14.38
C ASP A 60 14.98 -6.95 13.33
N HIS A 61 15.53 -6.21 12.36
CA HIS A 61 14.74 -5.56 11.31
C HIS A 61 14.27 -6.59 10.26
N PRO A 62 13.05 -6.48 9.70
CA PRO A 62 12.53 -7.42 8.70
C PRO A 62 13.45 -7.61 7.48
N TYR A 63 14.16 -6.58 7.04
CA TYR A 63 15.15 -6.69 5.95
C TYR A 63 16.34 -7.61 6.27
N ALA A 64 16.70 -7.80 7.54
CA ALA A 64 17.73 -8.76 7.91
C ALA A 64 17.27 -10.21 7.69
N ALA A 65 15.98 -10.50 7.92
CA ALA A 65 15.40 -11.83 7.67
C ALA A 65 15.16 -12.10 6.18
N VAL A 66 14.74 -11.07 5.43
CA VAL A 66 14.34 -11.20 4.02
C VAL A 66 15.54 -11.15 3.07
N GLY A 67 16.51 -10.25 3.33
CA GLY A 67 17.70 -10.04 2.52
C GLY A 67 17.48 -9.21 1.24
N LYS A 68 18.56 -8.58 0.77
CA LYS A 68 18.56 -7.66 -0.39
C LYS A 68 18.13 -8.32 -1.70
N LYS A 69 18.50 -9.59 -1.93
CA LYS A 69 18.13 -10.32 -3.16
C LYS A 69 16.62 -10.49 -3.30
N SER A 70 15.97 -10.94 -2.22
CA SER A 70 14.51 -11.09 -2.14
C SER A 70 13.80 -9.75 -2.33
N MET A 71 14.34 -8.67 -1.76
CA MET A 71 13.81 -7.32 -1.96
C MET A 71 13.84 -6.91 -3.43
N GLN A 72 14.98 -7.05 -4.10
CA GLN A 72 15.11 -6.69 -5.52
C GLN A 72 14.13 -7.49 -6.39
N ALA A 73 14.10 -8.81 -6.21
CA ALA A 73 13.21 -9.69 -6.97
C ALA A 73 11.72 -9.37 -6.72
N ALA A 74 11.35 -9.03 -5.48
CA ALA A 74 9.99 -8.60 -5.16
C ALA A 74 9.59 -7.32 -5.89
N LEU A 75 10.48 -6.32 -5.94
CA LEU A 75 10.21 -5.05 -6.61
C LEU A 75 10.12 -5.24 -8.13
N ASP A 76 10.98 -6.09 -8.70
CA ASP A 76 10.97 -6.38 -10.13
C ASP A 76 9.69 -7.11 -10.55
N GLU A 77 9.28 -8.15 -9.82
CA GLU A 77 8.04 -8.87 -10.10
C GLU A 77 6.80 -7.98 -9.88
N PHE A 78 6.80 -7.14 -8.84
CA PHE A 78 5.71 -6.18 -8.60
C PHE A 78 5.56 -5.22 -9.79
N ARG A 79 6.67 -4.73 -10.36
CA ARG A 79 6.64 -3.88 -11.56
C ARG A 79 6.09 -4.62 -12.77
N ILE A 80 6.45 -5.90 -12.94
CA ILE A 80 5.93 -6.74 -14.04
C ILE A 80 4.41 -6.87 -13.93
N ILE A 81 3.89 -7.28 -12.77
CA ILE A 81 2.44 -7.43 -12.55
C ILE A 81 1.70 -6.10 -12.80
N CYS A 82 2.23 -4.99 -12.27
CA CYS A 82 1.63 -3.67 -12.48
C CYS A 82 1.67 -3.22 -13.95
N ALA A 83 2.74 -3.51 -14.68
CA ALA A 83 2.86 -3.18 -16.10
C ALA A 83 1.91 -4.01 -16.98
N GLU A 84 1.79 -5.31 -16.72
CA GLU A 84 0.82 -6.20 -17.40
C GLU A 84 -0.62 -5.74 -17.17
N ALA A 85 -0.93 -5.19 -15.99
CA ALA A 85 -2.23 -4.61 -15.67
C ALA A 85 -2.45 -3.18 -16.22
N GLY A 86 -1.51 -2.63 -17.01
CA GLY A 86 -1.64 -1.29 -17.60
C GLY A 86 -1.41 -0.14 -16.61
N TYR A 87 -0.86 -0.40 -15.42
CA TYR A 87 -0.55 0.59 -14.39
C TYR A 87 0.94 0.57 -14.00
N PRO A 88 1.85 0.89 -14.94
CA PRO A 88 3.28 0.72 -14.76
C PRO A 88 3.83 1.56 -13.60
N MET A 89 4.63 0.91 -12.76
CA MET A 89 5.37 1.53 -11.66
C MET A 89 6.78 1.91 -12.14
N ARG A 90 7.16 3.16 -11.92
CA ARG A 90 8.43 3.77 -12.34
C ARG A 90 9.34 3.97 -11.14
N GLY A 91 10.65 3.79 -11.35
CA GLY A 91 11.69 3.92 -10.32
C GLY A 91 12.69 2.79 -10.34
N GLU A 92 13.63 2.83 -9.40
CA GLU A 92 14.65 1.80 -9.21
C GLU A 92 15.10 1.74 -7.73
N PRO A 93 15.52 0.57 -7.23
CA PRO A 93 15.96 0.43 -5.85
C PRO A 93 17.18 1.30 -5.55
N GLY A 94 17.11 2.06 -4.45
CA GLY A 94 18.19 2.95 -3.99
C GLY A 94 18.09 4.39 -4.47
N LYS A 95 17.06 4.74 -5.27
CA LYS A 95 16.67 6.11 -5.54
C LYS A 95 15.21 6.32 -5.13
N ASN A 96 14.94 7.46 -4.51
CA ASN A 96 13.59 7.86 -4.14
C ASN A 96 13.18 9.09 -4.97
N PHE A 97 11.94 9.08 -5.43
CA PHE A 97 11.24 10.30 -5.85
C PHE A 97 10.83 11.09 -4.61
N SER A 98 10.77 12.41 -4.73
CA SER A 98 10.16 13.28 -3.72
C SER A 98 8.83 13.78 -4.27
N LEU A 99 7.71 13.31 -3.73
CA LEU A 99 6.37 13.64 -4.21
C LEU A 99 5.62 14.53 -3.22
N PRO A 100 4.83 15.52 -3.69
CA PRO A 100 3.97 16.29 -2.80
C PRO A 100 2.82 15.43 -2.29
N THR A 101 2.49 15.58 -1.01
CA THR A 101 1.26 15.05 -0.42
C THR A 101 0.10 16.04 -0.55
N ALA A 102 -1.11 15.63 -0.19
CA ALA A 102 -2.27 16.53 -0.10
C ALA A 102 -2.04 17.74 0.83
N THR A 103 -1.15 17.63 1.81
CA THR A 103 -0.76 18.72 2.71
C THR A 103 0.42 19.52 2.19
N GLY A 104 1.01 19.16 1.04
CA GLY A 104 2.20 19.82 0.49
C GLY A 104 3.52 19.42 1.17
N ALA A 105 3.52 18.41 2.04
CA ALA A 105 4.76 17.82 2.54
C ALA A 105 5.41 16.93 1.48
N ALA A 106 6.74 16.77 1.51
CA ALA A 106 7.44 15.79 0.70
C ALA A 106 7.26 14.38 1.27
N ARG A 107 6.88 13.43 0.43
CA ARG A 107 6.92 11.98 0.68
C ARG A 107 7.92 11.34 -0.26
N HIS A 108 8.79 10.49 0.28
CA HIS A 108 9.74 9.72 -0.50
C HIS A 108 9.17 8.35 -0.89
N ALA A 109 9.43 7.93 -2.12
CA ALA A 109 9.04 6.60 -2.60
C ALA A 109 10.01 6.10 -3.67
N CYS A 110 10.31 4.80 -3.64
CA CYS A 110 11.19 4.14 -4.59
C CYS A 110 10.47 3.81 -5.90
N LEU A 111 9.25 3.28 -5.82
CA LEU A 111 8.41 3.05 -6.99
C LEU A 111 7.14 3.89 -6.91
N ILE A 112 6.82 4.59 -7.99
CA ILE A 112 5.63 5.45 -8.10
C ILE A 112 4.87 5.10 -9.38
N PRO A 113 3.54 5.21 -9.42
CA PRO A 113 2.80 5.05 -10.66
C PRO A 113 3.23 6.07 -11.70
N GLU A 114 3.19 5.72 -12.98
CA GLU A 114 3.46 6.66 -14.08
C GLU A 114 2.54 7.90 -14.04
N THR A 115 1.35 7.79 -13.44
CA THR A 115 0.46 8.93 -13.24
C THR A 115 0.98 9.98 -12.24
N MET A 116 2.05 9.71 -11.50
CA MET A 116 2.64 10.62 -10.51
C MET A 116 4.02 11.15 -10.90
N ILE A 117 4.63 10.65 -11.98
CA ILE A 117 6.05 10.89 -12.28
C ILE A 117 6.39 12.37 -12.50
N ALA A 118 5.48 13.14 -13.10
CA ALA A 118 5.67 14.57 -13.30
C ALA A 118 5.59 15.40 -12.00
N GLY A 119 5.25 14.75 -10.88
CA GLY A 119 5.18 15.33 -9.54
C GLY A 119 6.47 15.27 -8.74
N ASP A 120 7.57 14.75 -9.30
CA ASP A 120 8.86 14.77 -8.60
C ASP A 120 9.31 16.21 -8.34
N LEU A 121 9.42 16.56 -7.06
CA LEU A 121 9.83 17.87 -6.56
C LEU A 121 11.31 18.17 -6.82
N SER A 122 12.11 17.17 -7.16
CA SER A 122 13.52 17.36 -7.55
C SER A 122 13.68 17.96 -8.95
N ARG A 123 12.64 17.87 -9.80
CA ARG A 123 12.64 18.43 -11.16
C ARG A 123 12.62 19.97 -11.12
N PRO A 124 13.56 20.67 -11.80
CA PRO A 124 13.67 22.12 -11.74
C PRO A 124 12.54 22.87 -12.45
N GLU A 125 11.80 22.24 -13.37
CA GLU A 125 10.76 22.90 -14.15
C GLU A 125 9.60 23.36 -13.26
N PRO A 126 9.04 24.57 -13.46
CA PRO A 126 7.93 25.05 -12.65
C PRO A 126 6.68 24.19 -12.85
N PHE A 127 5.88 24.05 -11.80
CA PHE A 127 4.57 23.40 -11.84
C PHE A 127 3.50 24.23 -11.14
N ALA A 128 2.24 24.02 -11.48
CA ALA A 128 1.09 24.57 -10.75
C ALA A 128 0.28 23.44 -10.09
N LEU A 129 -0.39 23.76 -8.99
CA LEU A 129 -1.32 22.86 -8.33
C LEU A 129 -2.76 23.23 -8.68
N ALA A 130 -3.46 22.31 -9.32
CA ALA A 130 -4.85 22.45 -9.67
C ALA A 130 -5.76 22.00 -8.53
N HIS A 131 -6.82 22.76 -8.29
CA HIS A 131 -7.98 22.29 -7.53
C HIS A 131 -9.20 22.22 -8.45
N PHE A 132 -10.15 21.36 -8.10
CA PHE A 132 -11.44 21.29 -8.77
C PHE A 132 -12.44 22.14 -7.97
N PRO A 133 -12.98 23.24 -8.52
CA PRO A 133 -14.04 24.00 -7.87
C PRO A 133 -15.20 23.10 -7.40
N GLY A 134 -15.62 23.25 -6.14
CA GLY A 134 -16.65 22.42 -5.52
C GLY A 134 -16.14 21.12 -4.89
N PHE A 135 -14.91 20.69 -5.16
CA PHE A 135 -14.30 19.51 -4.54
C PHE A 135 -13.53 19.88 -3.26
N ARG A 136 -13.93 19.30 -2.12
CA ARG A 136 -13.47 19.72 -0.79
C ARG A 136 -12.28 18.93 -0.24
N ASP A 137 -12.00 17.74 -0.78
CA ASP A 137 -10.98 16.84 -0.23
C ASP A 137 -9.54 17.24 -0.61
N PHE A 138 -9.35 18.35 -1.34
CA PHE A 138 -8.04 18.86 -1.72
C PHE A 138 -8.00 20.39 -1.76
N SER A 139 -7.03 20.98 -1.06
CA SER A 139 -6.76 22.41 -1.11
C SER A 139 -5.39 22.67 -1.75
N ALA A 140 -5.41 23.05 -3.02
CA ALA A 140 -4.19 23.41 -3.76
C ALA A 140 -3.47 24.61 -3.11
N ALA A 141 -4.20 25.56 -2.53
CA ALA A 141 -3.62 26.70 -1.82
C ALA A 141 -2.87 26.27 -0.56
N PHE A 142 -3.44 25.36 0.22
CA PHE A 142 -2.79 24.83 1.42
C PHE A 142 -1.54 24.01 1.06
N ALA A 143 -1.65 23.11 0.09
CA ALA A 143 -0.51 22.33 -0.38
C ALA A 143 0.61 23.25 -0.94
N ALA A 144 0.26 24.25 -1.75
CA ALA A 144 1.23 25.20 -2.29
C ALA A 144 1.91 26.03 -1.17
N ALA A 145 1.18 26.43 -0.14
CA ALA A 145 1.75 27.16 1.01
C ALA A 145 2.82 26.34 1.74
N ASN A 146 2.64 25.02 1.88
CA ASN A 146 3.64 24.16 2.52
C ASN A 146 4.80 23.78 1.59
N ILE A 147 4.54 23.61 0.29
CA ILE A 147 5.60 23.37 -0.71
C ILE A 147 6.57 24.56 -0.79
N ARG A 148 6.06 25.80 -0.65
CA ARG A 148 6.87 27.04 -0.59
C ARG A 148 7.95 27.03 0.47
N LEU A 149 7.75 26.27 1.55
CA LEU A 149 8.71 26.16 2.64
C LEU A 149 9.85 25.18 2.30
N GLN A 150 9.71 24.40 1.23
CA GLN A 150 10.62 23.30 0.86
C GLN A 150 11.35 23.58 -0.46
N ILE A 151 10.68 24.20 -1.43
CA ILE A 151 11.23 24.49 -2.77
C ILE A 151 10.72 25.84 -3.30
N THR A 152 11.42 26.37 -4.32
CA THR A 152 11.13 27.68 -4.93
C THR A 152 10.38 27.61 -6.27
N ASN A 153 10.33 26.43 -6.92
CA ASN A 153 9.93 26.29 -8.33
C ASN A 153 8.47 25.82 -8.48
N HIS A 154 7.53 26.50 -7.82
CA HIS A 154 6.09 26.27 -7.95
C HIS A 154 5.36 27.58 -8.23
N GLN A 155 4.23 27.50 -8.93
CA GLN A 155 3.35 28.65 -9.19
C GLN A 155 2.08 28.61 -8.33
N LEU A 156 1.26 29.64 -8.46
CA LEU A 156 -0.01 29.79 -7.76
C LEU A 156 -0.98 28.62 -8.05
N PRO A 157 -1.93 28.36 -7.15
CA PRO A 157 -3.03 27.43 -7.42
C PRO A 157 -3.80 27.84 -8.67
N ILE A 158 -4.23 26.85 -9.46
CA ILE A 158 -5.10 27.03 -10.63
C ILE A 158 -6.44 26.33 -10.40
N ALA A 159 -7.53 26.97 -10.82
CA ALA A 159 -8.86 26.37 -10.78
C ALA A 159 -9.14 25.63 -12.09
N LEU A 160 -9.38 24.32 -12.02
CA LEU A 160 -9.74 23.50 -13.17
C LEU A 160 -11.18 22.96 -12.98
N PRO A 161 -12.20 23.55 -13.63
CA PRO A 161 -13.59 23.13 -13.44
C PRO A 161 -13.83 21.70 -13.91
N LEU A 162 -14.71 20.98 -13.20
CA LEU A 162 -15.20 19.67 -13.62
C LEU A 162 -16.67 19.80 -14.07
N PRO A 163 -17.01 19.39 -15.31
CA PRO A 163 -18.38 19.37 -15.78
C PRO A 163 -19.28 18.46 -14.93
N HIS A 164 -20.56 18.79 -14.81
CA HIS A 164 -21.60 17.90 -14.29
C HIS A 164 -21.39 17.34 -12.87
N LEU A 165 -20.62 18.01 -12.01
CA LEU A 165 -20.54 17.62 -10.60
C LEU A 165 -21.89 17.80 -9.89
N PRO A 166 -22.30 16.85 -9.02
CA PRO A 166 -23.50 16.97 -8.20
C PRO A 166 -23.49 18.24 -7.35
N ILE A 167 -24.58 19.01 -7.40
CA ILE A 167 -24.73 20.24 -6.62
C ILE A 167 -25.29 19.94 -5.21
N HIS A 168 -26.04 18.85 -5.05
CA HIS A 168 -26.76 18.52 -3.82
C HIS A 168 -26.00 17.61 -2.85
N ARG A 169 -24.80 17.15 -3.22
CA ARG A 169 -23.91 16.40 -2.34
C ARG A 169 -22.46 16.64 -2.71
N ASP A 170 -21.57 16.52 -1.74
CA ASP A 170 -20.13 16.50 -2.01
C ASP A 170 -19.77 15.21 -2.77
N SER A 171 -18.85 15.36 -3.73
CA SER A 171 -18.28 14.24 -4.48
C SER A 171 -17.01 13.75 -3.81
N TYR A 172 -16.83 12.44 -3.75
CA TYR A 172 -15.55 11.83 -3.37
C TYR A 172 -14.61 11.74 -4.57
N ALA A 173 -13.32 11.60 -4.32
CA ALA A 173 -12.31 11.33 -5.36
C ALA A 173 -12.70 10.14 -6.26
N THR A 174 -13.34 9.12 -5.67
CA THR A 174 -13.83 7.94 -6.38
C THR A 174 -15.04 8.23 -7.28
N ASP A 175 -15.92 9.16 -6.91
CA ASP A 175 -17.02 9.61 -7.79
C ASP A 175 -16.43 10.26 -9.04
N ILE A 176 -15.48 11.18 -8.86
CA ILE A 176 -14.79 11.89 -9.94
C ILE A 176 -14.00 10.91 -10.82
N ALA A 177 -13.28 9.97 -10.21
CA ALA A 177 -12.48 9.00 -10.95
C ALA A 177 -13.32 8.12 -11.88
N ARG A 178 -14.55 7.77 -11.51
CA ARG A 178 -15.47 7.05 -12.41
C ARG A 178 -15.90 7.87 -13.62
N LEU A 179 -16.00 9.19 -13.49
CA LEU A 179 -16.29 10.06 -14.61
C LEU A 179 -15.11 10.08 -15.59
N PHE A 180 -13.87 10.16 -15.09
CA PHE A 180 -12.66 10.14 -15.93
C PHE A 180 -12.42 8.81 -16.67
N ASP A 181 -13.05 7.71 -16.26
CA ASP A 181 -13.03 6.45 -17.02
C ASP A 181 -13.84 6.54 -18.33
N ARG A 182 -14.70 7.55 -18.48
CA ARG A 182 -15.55 7.74 -19.67
C ARG A 182 -14.86 8.64 -20.73
N PRO A 183 -14.70 8.17 -21.99
CA PRO A 183 -14.06 8.95 -23.05
C PRO A 183 -14.72 10.30 -23.36
N ASP A 184 -16.04 10.35 -23.39
CA ASP A 184 -16.84 11.56 -23.63
C ASP A 184 -16.63 12.61 -22.54
N TYR A 185 -16.64 12.20 -21.27
CA TYR A 185 -16.37 13.10 -20.16
C TYR A 185 -14.96 13.70 -20.21
N ARG A 186 -13.95 12.93 -20.66
CA ARG A 186 -12.59 13.46 -20.84
C ARG A 186 -12.57 14.60 -21.87
N ASN A 187 -13.34 14.51 -22.95
CA ASN A 187 -13.44 15.57 -23.95
C ASN A 187 -14.09 16.84 -23.38
N GLU A 188 -15.15 16.69 -22.58
CA GLU A 188 -15.79 17.81 -21.88
C GLU A 188 -14.83 18.50 -20.91
N VAL A 189 -14.04 17.71 -20.16
CA VAL A 189 -12.99 18.22 -19.27
C VAL A 189 -11.92 18.98 -20.03
N ILE A 190 -11.43 18.46 -21.16
CA ILE A 190 -10.43 19.12 -22.01
C ILE A 190 -10.95 20.50 -22.44
N ALA A 191 -12.17 20.58 -22.96
CA ALA A 191 -12.78 21.84 -23.38
C ALA A 191 -12.98 22.82 -22.22
N ALA A 192 -13.30 22.30 -21.02
CA ALA A 192 -13.48 23.12 -19.82
C ALA A 192 -12.16 23.65 -19.23
N TRP A 193 -11.06 22.92 -19.40
CA TRP A 193 -9.75 23.28 -18.82
C TRP A 193 -8.93 24.22 -19.71
N GLU A 194 -9.06 24.11 -21.03
CA GLU A 194 -8.28 24.89 -22.00
C GLU A 194 -8.23 26.39 -21.69
N PRO A 195 -9.36 27.09 -21.37
CA PRO A 195 -9.32 28.53 -21.08
C PRO A 195 -8.56 28.88 -19.80
N SER A 196 -8.54 27.98 -18.81
CA SER A 196 -7.89 28.22 -17.51
C SER A 196 -6.38 28.05 -17.56
N LEU A 197 -5.85 27.38 -18.59
CA LEU A 197 -4.44 27.00 -18.71
C LEU A 197 -3.57 28.06 -19.40
N ALA A 198 -4.14 29.18 -19.84
CA ALA A 198 -3.40 30.27 -20.47
C ALA A 198 -2.33 30.84 -19.52
N GLY A 199 -1.06 30.74 -19.91
CA GLY A 199 0.07 31.20 -19.10
C GLY A 199 0.45 30.30 -17.92
N ALA A 200 -0.24 29.17 -17.72
CA ALA A 200 0.09 28.19 -16.70
C ALA A 200 1.36 27.38 -17.06
N PRO A 201 2.09 26.83 -16.07
CA PRO A 201 3.17 25.91 -16.33
C PRO A 201 2.71 24.66 -17.07
N LYS A 202 3.62 24.03 -17.80
CA LYS A 202 3.32 22.77 -18.49
C LYS A 202 3.19 21.58 -17.55
N ARG A 203 3.68 21.64 -16.31
CA ARG A 203 3.46 20.60 -15.28
C ARG A 203 2.32 21.01 -14.37
N ILE A 204 1.27 20.19 -14.29
CA ILE A 204 0.09 20.45 -13.46
C ILE A 204 -0.15 19.27 -12.51
N GLY A 205 -0.10 19.55 -11.20
CA GLY A 205 -0.45 18.61 -10.15
C GLY A 205 -1.92 18.71 -9.81
N LEU A 206 -2.63 17.60 -9.69
CA LEU A 206 -4.06 17.57 -9.38
C LEU A 206 -4.39 16.48 -8.35
N PRO A 207 -5.50 16.58 -7.61
CA PRO A 207 -5.90 15.51 -6.70
C PRO A 207 -6.11 14.21 -7.50
N ALA A 208 -5.61 13.09 -6.96
CA ALA A 208 -5.65 11.79 -7.62
C ALA A 208 -7.09 11.33 -7.88
N ALA A 209 -7.55 11.53 -9.11
CA ALA A 209 -8.90 11.24 -9.56
C ALA A 209 -8.96 10.92 -11.06
N LEU A 210 -7.83 10.69 -11.74
CA LEU A 210 -7.82 10.37 -13.18
C LEU A 210 -8.14 8.89 -13.38
N GLY A 211 -9.42 8.51 -13.44
CA GLY A 211 -9.85 7.15 -13.74
C GLY A 211 -9.67 6.15 -12.59
N LEU A 212 -10.58 5.21 -12.40
CA LEU A 212 -10.35 4.04 -11.53
C LEU A 212 -9.84 2.83 -12.32
N GLN A 213 -10.14 2.78 -13.62
CA GLN A 213 -9.77 1.67 -14.51
C GLN A 213 -8.78 2.13 -15.58
N CYS A 214 -9.04 3.29 -16.20
CA CYS A 214 -8.31 3.77 -17.37
C CYS A 214 -7.37 4.93 -17.04
N ALA A 215 -6.67 4.87 -15.90
CA ALA A 215 -5.97 6.03 -15.35
C ALA A 215 -4.89 6.61 -16.26
N LEU A 216 -4.05 5.73 -16.83
CA LEU A 216 -2.97 6.15 -17.73
C LEU A 216 -3.51 6.63 -19.08
N GLU A 217 -4.60 6.02 -19.56
CA GLU A 217 -5.29 6.44 -20.77
C GLU A 217 -5.91 7.84 -20.59
N ALA A 218 -6.60 8.07 -19.47
CA ALA A 218 -7.17 9.37 -19.13
C ALA A 218 -6.09 10.46 -19.03
N LYS A 219 -4.99 10.16 -18.33
CA LYS A 219 -3.82 11.04 -18.26
C LYS A 219 -3.30 11.39 -19.67
N ARG A 220 -2.95 10.38 -20.48
CA ARG A 220 -2.36 10.57 -21.80
C ARG A 220 -3.28 11.31 -22.77
N HIS A 221 -4.58 11.03 -22.72
CA HIS A 221 -5.56 11.69 -23.56
C HIS A 221 -5.60 13.21 -23.27
N ILE A 222 -5.67 13.59 -21.99
CA ILE A 222 -5.70 15.00 -21.58
C ILE A 222 -4.36 15.69 -21.87
N GLU A 223 -3.23 15.04 -21.55
CA GLU A 223 -1.89 15.55 -21.83
C GLU A 223 -1.68 15.82 -23.33
N SER A 224 -2.11 14.89 -24.19
CA SER A 224 -1.98 15.02 -25.64
C SER A 224 -2.85 16.15 -26.20
N ALA A 225 -4.07 16.34 -25.67
CA ALA A 225 -4.98 17.35 -26.15
C ALA A 225 -4.58 18.77 -25.72
N LEU A 226 -4.06 18.92 -24.50
CA LEU A 226 -3.74 20.22 -23.90
C LEU A 226 -2.24 20.57 -23.97
N GLY A 227 -1.39 19.66 -24.44
CA GLY A 227 0.06 19.86 -24.59
C GLY A 227 0.75 20.19 -23.27
N LEU A 228 0.53 19.36 -22.25
CA LEU A 228 1.02 19.51 -20.87
C LEU A 228 1.34 18.15 -20.22
N GLU A 229 1.98 18.16 -19.05
CA GLU A 229 2.26 17.02 -18.20
C GLU A 229 1.40 17.07 -16.93
N LEU A 230 0.62 16.02 -16.67
CA LEU A 230 -0.19 15.88 -15.47
C LEU A 230 0.51 14.99 -14.44
N PHE A 231 0.31 15.29 -13.16
CA PHE A 231 0.59 14.34 -12.10
C PHE A 231 -0.49 14.32 -11.02
N GLU A 232 -0.79 13.12 -10.53
CA GLU A 232 -1.75 12.91 -9.45
C GLU A 232 -1.09 13.05 -8.08
N ILE A 233 -1.79 13.72 -7.17
CA ILE A 233 -1.44 13.84 -5.76
C ILE A 233 -2.43 12.98 -4.97
N PRO A 234 -1.99 11.90 -4.30
CA PRO A 234 -2.85 11.12 -3.43
C PRO A 234 -3.48 11.99 -2.34
N ILE A 235 -4.80 11.83 -2.14
CA ILE A 235 -5.60 12.61 -1.20
C ILE A 235 -6.27 11.72 -0.15
N LEU A 236 -7.22 12.28 0.60
CA LEU A 236 -7.90 11.61 1.71
C LEU A 236 -8.53 10.26 1.29
N PRO A 237 -8.58 9.27 2.20
CA PRO A 237 -9.24 8.01 1.92
C PRO A 237 -10.73 8.18 1.53
N PRO A 238 -11.26 7.34 0.62
CA PRO A 238 -10.57 6.24 -0.05
C PRO A 238 -9.59 6.72 -1.14
N SER A 239 -8.35 6.24 -1.07
CA SER A 239 -7.27 6.57 -2.01
C SER A 239 -7.53 5.91 -3.36
N VAL A 240 -7.69 6.72 -4.41
CA VAL A 240 -7.88 6.24 -5.79
C VAL A 240 -6.66 5.43 -6.28
N PRO A 241 -5.40 5.88 -6.14
CA PRO A 241 -4.23 5.07 -6.49
C PRO A 241 -4.15 3.77 -5.67
N GLY A 242 -4.51 3.83 -4.39
CA GLY A 242 -4.57 2.66 -3.51
C GLY A 242 -5.61 1.62 -3.95
N LEU A 243 -6.79 2.10 -4.39
CA LEU A 243 -7.84 1.29 -4.99
C LEU A 243 -7.39 0.63 -6.30
N ARG A 244 -6.67 1.36 -7.16
CA ARG A 244 -6.09 0.81 -8.40
C ARG A 244 -5.14 -0.34 -8.10
N LEU A 245 -4.21 -0.16 -7.15
CA LEU A 245 -3.30 -1.22 -6.72
C LEU A 245 -4.04 -2.43 -6.14
N PHE A 246 -5.09 -2.22 -5.33
CA PHE A 246 -5.88 -3.34 -4.81
C PHE A 246 -6.58 -4.11 -5.92
N ASN A 247 -7.27 -3.40 -6.82
CA ASN A 247 -8.02 -4.02 -7.90
C ASN A 247 -7.09 -4.80 -8.83
N LEU A 248 -5.96 -4.22 -9.25
CA LEU A 248 -5.04 -4.90 -10.15
C LEU A 248 -4.44 -6.18 -9.53
N LEU A 249 -4.06 -6.15 -8.24
CA LEU A 249 -3.49 -7.33 -7.58
C LEU A 249 -4.56 -8.39 -7.32
N ARG A 250 -5.79 -7.98 -6.97
CA ARG A 250 -6.92 -8.89 -6.85
C ARG A 250 -7.19 -9.58 -8.19
N ASP A 251 -7.24 -8.81 -9.26
CA ASP A 251 -7.58 -9.32 -10.58
C ASP A 251 -6.46 -10.23 -11.12
N ASP A 252 -5.17 -9.86 -10.96
CA ASP A 252 -4.04 -10.74 -11.27
C ASP A 252 -4.11 -12.07 -10.50
N PHE A 253 -4.34 -12.02 -9.18
CA PHE A 253 -4.48 -13.21 -8.35
C PHE A 253 -5.60 -14.14 -8.83
N GLN A 254 -6.78 -13.58 -9.11
CA GLN A 254 -7.95 -14.37 -9.54
C GLN A 254 -7.78 -14.91 -10.96
N ASN A 255 -7.21 -14.13 -11.88
CA ASN A 255 -6.94 -14.55 -13.25
C ASN A 255 -5.93 -15.70 -13.33
N HIS A 256 -5.03 -15.81 -12.36
CA HIS A 256 -4.10 -16.94 -12.21
C HIS A 256 -4.66 -18.12 -11.39
N GLY A 257 -5.98 -18.15 -11.13
CA GLY A 257 -6.66 -19.27 -10.47
C GLY A 257 -6.72 -19.18 -8.94
N GLY A 258 -6.31 -18.05 -8.38
CA GLY A 258 -6.42 -17.75 -6.96
C GLY A 258 -7.87 -17.62 -6.48
N ARG A 259 -8.16 -18.15 -5.29
CA ARG A 259 -9.48 -17.98 -4.66
C ARG A 259 -9.40 -16.96 -3.54
N LEU A 260 -10.21 -15.90 -3.62
CA LEU A 260 -10.34 -14.87 -2.58
C LEU A 260 -11.69 -14.97 -1.87
N ILE A 261 -11.69 -14.94 -0.53
CA ILE A 261 -12.91 -14.82 0.28
C ILE A 261 -12.72 -13.68 1.28
N ILE A 262 -13.55 -12.63 1.13
CA ILE A 262 -13.59 -11.47 2.03
C ILE A 262 -14.85 -11.54 2.90
N GLY A 263 -14.72 -11.15 4.18
CA GLY A 263 -15.81 -11.06 5.14
C GLY A 263 -15.68 -11.99 6.35
N PRO A 264 -15.26 -13.27 6.20
CA PRO A 264 -15.16 -14.18 7.33
C PRO A 264 -14.19 -13.72 8.42
N THR A 265 -14.50 -14.06 9.67
CA THR A 265 -13.52 -13.97 10.76
C THR A 265 -12.68 -15.23 10.77
N VAL A 266 -11.35 -15.07 10.87
CA VAL A 266 -10.40 -16.17 10.76
C VAL A 266 -9.80 -16.46 12.13
N LYS A 267 -9.74 -17.75 12.50
CA LYS A 267 -9.04 -18.24 13.69
C LYS A 267 -8.07 -19.35 13.30
N GLY A 268 -6.83 -19.22 13.74
CA GLY A 268 -5.77 -20.21 13.59
C GLY A 268 -5.68 -21.11 14.82
N ARG A 269 -5.18 -22.32 14.61
CA ARG A 269 -4.80 -23.27 15.67
C ARG A 269 -3.54 -24.01 15.26
N ILE A 270 -2.73 -24.39 16.24
CA ILE A 270 -1.53 -25.22 16.03
C ILE A 270 -1.81 -26.57 16.68
N GLU A 271 -2.04 -27.59 15.86
CA GLU A 271 -2.36 -28.95 16.29
C GLU A 271 -1.20 -29.88 15.93
N ASN A 272 -0.64 -30.60 16.90
CA ASN A 272 0.51 -31.48 16.69
C ASN A 272 1.67 -30.80 15.93
N GLY A 273 1.91 -29.52 16.24
CA GLY A 273 2.93 -28.71 15.58
C GLY A 273 2.57 -28.20 14.18
N THR A 274 1.35 -28.42 13.68
CA THR A 274 0.93 -27.94 12.35
C THR A 274 -0.12 -26.84 12.46
N ALA A 275 0.09 -25.73 11.77
CA ALA A 275 -0.87 -24.63 11.69
C ALA A 275 -2.06 -25.01 10.79
N ALA A 276 -3.27 -24.84 11.30
CA ALA A 276 -4.53 -24.99 10.60
C ALA A 276 -5.42 -23.76 10.84
N VAL A 277 -6.40 -23.54 9.97
CA VAL A 277 -7.21 -22.32 9.98
C VAL A 277 -8.68 -22.67 9.85
N SER A 278 -9.51 -21.98 10.63
CA SER A 278 -10.96 -21.99 10.50
C SER A 278 -11.45 -20.59 10.13
N ALA A 279 -12.49 -20.52 9.30
CA ALA A 279 -13.16 -19.27 8.98
C ALA A 279 -14.64 -19.35 9.36
N ASP A 280 -15.10 -18.36 10.11
CA ASP A 280 -16.50 -18.19 10.49
C ASP A 280 -17.17 -17.21 9.51
N THR A 281 -18.19 -17.71 8.82
CA THR A 281 -19.08 -16.90 7.98
C THR A 281 -20.48 -16.93 8.58
N ASN A 282 -20.86 -15.90 9.34
CA ASN A 282 -22.17 -15.75 9.97
C ASN A 282 -22.62 -16.99 10.77
N GLY A 283 -21.73 -17.53 11.61
CA GLY A 283 -21.99 -18.69 12.48
C GLY A 283 -21.68 -20.04 11.82
N ARG A 284 -21.38 -20.07 10.51
CA ARG A 284 -20.93 -21.28 9.83
C ARG A 284 -19.40 -21.34 9.81
N VAL A 285 -18.84 -22.17 10.69
CA VAL A 285 -17.39 -22.41 10.75
C VAL A 285 -16.98 -23.45 9.71
N LYS A 286 -15.94 -23.14 8.95
CA LYS A 286 -15.32 -24.06 8.00
C LYS A 286 -13.82 -24.12 8.20
N ASP A 287 -13.30 -25.35 8.26
CA ASP A 287 -11.87 -25.62 8.35
C ASP A 287 -11.19 -25.64 6.98
N TYR A 288 -9.99 -25.08 6.93
CA TYR A 288 -9.10 -25.02 5.79
C TYR A 288 -7.75 -25.59 6.18
N LYS A 289 -7.30 -26.56 5.39
CA LYS A 289 -5.96 -27.17 5.50
C LYS A 289 -5.12 -26.73 4.32
N ALA A 290 -3.86 -26.39 4.60
CA ALA A 290 -2.88 -26.09 3.58
C ALA A 290 -1.50 -26.62 3.94
N GLU A 291 -0.67 -26.89 2.94
CA GLU A 291 0.73 -27.26 3.14
C GLU A 291 1.50 -26.12 3.81
N VAL A 292 1.14 -24.87 3.47
CA VAL A 292 1.69 -23.66 4.09
C VAL A 292 0.58 -22.66 4.43
N VAL A 293 0.69 -22.04 5.61
CA VAL A 293 -0.13 -20.90 6.01
C VAL A 293 0.73 -19.64 6.09
N ILE A 294 0.30 -18.57 5.42
CA ILE A 294 0.95 -17.26 5.43
C ILE A 294 0.05 -16.27 6.16
N LEU A 295 0.53 -15.76 7.30
CA LEU A 295 -0.11 -14.75 8.11
C LEU A 295 0.29 -13.35 7.63
N ALA A 296 -0.66 -12.64 7.02
CA ALA A 296 -0.54 -11.28 6.50
C ALA A 296 -1.63 -10.35 7.07
N SER A 297 -2.03 -10.57 8.33
CA SER A 297 -3.18 -9.91 8.97
C SER A 297 -2.92 -8.44 9.35
N GLY A 298 -1.67 -7.97 9.25
CA GLY A 298 -1.27 -6.59 9.50
C GLY A 298 -0.99 -6.26 10.97
N GLY A 299 -0.73 -4.98 11.26
CA GLY A 299 -0.49 -4.49 12.62
C GLY A 299 -1.79 -4.11 13.36
N PHE A 300 -1.69 -3.25 14.38
CA PHE A 300 -2.83 -2.78 15.17
C PHE A 300 -3.94 -2.12 14.31
N LEU A 301 -3.58 -1.19 13.43
CA LEU A 301 -4.54 -0.44 12.61
C LEU A 301 -5.42 -1.34 11.73
N ASN A 302 -4.90 -2.49 11.30
CA ASN A 302 -5.61 -3.44 10.44
C ASN A 302 -6.25 -4.59 11.25
N GLY A 303 -6.14 -4.58 12.58
CA GLY A 303 -6.68 -5.62 13.45
C GLY A 303 -5.90 -6.94 13.45
N GLY A 304 -4.66 -6.93 12.99
CA GLY A 304 -3.78 -8.11 13.01
C GLY A 304 -3.07 -8.32 14.35
N LEU A 305 -2.89 -7.24 15.14
CA LEU A 305 -2.41 -7.28 16.52
C LEU A 305 -3.51 -6.82 17.49
N ILE A 306 -3.62 -7.50 18.62
CA ILE A 306 -4.59 -7.21 19.68
C ILE A 306 -3.83 -6.92 20.97
N ALA A 307 -4.04 -5.73 21.52
CA ALA A 307 -3.59 -5.38 22.87
C ALA A 307 -4.75 -5.56 23.86
N LYS A 308 -4.50 -6.28 24.94
CA LYS A 308 -5.45 -6.53 26.03
C LYS A 308 -5.28 -5.49 27.15
N PHE A 309 -6.27 -5.42 28.04
CA PHE A 309 -6.26 -4.46 29.14
C PHE A 309 -5.19 -4.77 30.20
N ASP A 310 -4.83 -6.04 30.35
CA ASP A 310 -3.76 -6.54 31.21
C ASP A 310 -2.34 -6.29 30.66
N GLY A 311 -2.22 -5.65 29.50
CA GLY A 311 -0.95 -5.37 28.84
C GLY A 311 -0.44 -6.47 27.91
N ALA A 312 -1.12 -7.63 27.82
CA ALA A 312 -0.73 -8.67 26.88
C ALA A 312 -1.02 -8.24 25.42
N ILE A 313 -0.08 -8.53 24.52
CA ILE A 313 -0.25 -8.29 23.09
C ILE A 313 -0.09 -9.63 22.36
N HIS A 314 -0.98 -9.92 21.42
CA HIS A 314 -0.92 -11.13 20.62
C HIS A 314 -1.41 -10.89 19.18
N ASP A 315 -1.06 -11.78 18.26
CA ASP A 315 -1.67 -11.76 16.93
C ASP A 315 -3.15 -12.20 16.98
N SER A 316 -3.97 -11.68 16.08
CA SER A 316 -5.42 -11.90 16.10
C SER A 316 -5.88 -13.26 15.60
N VAL A 317 -4.99 -14.05 14.99
CA VAL A 317 -5.33 -15.30 14.32
C VAL A 317 -4.90 -16.50 15.15
N PHE A 318 -3.61 -16.61 15.49
CA PHE A 318 -3.03 -17.75 16.21
C PHE A 318 -2.82 -17.47 17.70
N GLY A 319 -2.95 -16.21 18.14
CA GLY A 319 -2.73 -15.85 19.54
C GLY A 319 -1.26 -15.94 19.98
N LEU A 320 -0.32 -15.85 19.04
CA LEU A 320 1.10 -15.84 19.32
C LEU A 320 1.47 -14.54 20.06
N PRO A 321 2.30 -14.64 21.11
CA PRO A 321 2.64 -13.49 21.95
C PRO A 321 3.54 -12.51 21.21
N ILE A 322 3.31 -11.21 21.45
CA ILE A 322 4.16 -10.13 20.98
C ILE A 322 4.96 -9.58 22.16
N GLU A 323 6.27 -9.50 21.97
CA GLU A 323 7.17 -8.90 22.95
C GLU A 323 6.95 -7.38 23.02
N ALA A 324 6.64 -6.89 24.21
CA ALA A 324 6.41 -5.47 24.48
C ALA A 324 6.80 -5.14 25.94
N PRO A 325 7.14 -3.88 26.24
CA PRO A 325 7.35 -3.44 27.62
C PRO A 325 6.12 -3.75 28.50
N ALA A 326 6.35 -4.23 29.72
CA ALA A 326 5.25 -4.61 30.63
C ALA A 326 4.33 -3.43 31.00
N GLN A 327 4.91 -2.23 31.13
CA GLN A 327 4.13 -1.02 31.40
C GLN A 327 3.62 -0.41 30.11
N ARG A 328 2.30 -0.26 30.00
CA ARG A 328 1.64 0.32 28.82
C ARG A 328 2.03 1.78 28.55
N SER A 329 2.37 2.54 29.60
CA SER A 329 2.90 3.91 29.47
C SER A 329 4.19 3.97 28.65
N ALA A 330 4.98 2.89 28.62
CA ALA A 330 6.21 2.79 27.86
C ALA A 330 6.02 2.42 26.38
N TRP A 331 4.77 2.25 25.91
CA TRP A 331 4.49 1.91 24.51
C TRP A 331 4.49 3.15 23.61
N THR A 332 4.28 4.32 24.19
CA THR A 332 4.25 5.62 23.53
C THR A 332 5.34 6.52 24.09
N SER A 333 5.63 7.60 23.38
CA SER A 333 6.57 8.64 23.78
C SER A 333 5.84 9.96 23.95
N GLU A 334 6.40 10.90 24.71
CA GLU A 334 5.75 12.19 25.00
C GLU A 334 5.55 13.06 23.74
N HIS A 335 6.50 12.99 22.80
CA HIS A 335 6.38 13.69 21.52
C HIS A 335 5.34 13.00 20.62
N PHE A 336 4.17 13.63 20.49
CA PHE A 336 3.03 13.08 19.74
C PHE A 336 3.32 12.71 18.27
N LEU A 337 4.16 13.48 17.59
CA LEU A 337 4.58 13.20 16.20
C LEU A 337 5.96 12.51 16.12
N GLY A 338 6.50 12.11 17.27
CA GLY A 338 7.79 11.43 17.34
C GLY A 338 7.66 9.91 17.13
N PRO A 339 8.80 9.20 17.06
CA PRO A 339 8.80 7.75 17.02
C PRO A 339 8.19 7.20 18.32
N HIS A 340 7.40 6.15 18.19
CA HIS A 340 6.77 5.48 19.32
C HIS A 340 7.17 4.00 19.38
N PRO A 341 7.51 3.46 20.56
CA PRO A 341 7.91 2.05 20.71
C PRO A 341 6.93 1.05 20.10
N PHE A 342 5.62 1.30 20.20
CA PHE A 342 4.60 0.40 19.64
C PHE A 342 4.72 0.19 18.14
N ALA A 343 5.34 1.11 17.39
CA ALA A 343 5.49 0.99 15.95
C ALA A 343 6.34 -0.24 15.56
N LYS A 344 7.24 -0.68 16.44
CA LYS A 344 8.12 -1.85 16.26
C LYS A 344 7.52 -3.15 16.76
N PHE A 345 6.35 -3.13 17.42
CA PHE A 345 5.72 -4.35 17.93
C PHE A 345 5.24 -5.23 16.79
N GLY A 346 5.43 -6.54 16.95
CA GLY A 346 5.02 -7.54 15.98
C GLY A 346 5.65 -8.90 16.24
N LEU A 347 5.41 -9.84 15.35
CA LEU A 347 5.95 -11.19 15.44
C LEU A 347 7.43 -11.18 15.06
N ARG A 348 8.27 -11.67 15.98
CA ARG A 348 9.65 -12.04 15.67
C ARG A 348 9.64 -13.27 14.77
N VAL A 349 10.54 -13.30 13.79
CA VAL A 349 10.62 -14.39 12.82
C VAL A 349 12.07 -14.84 12.62
N ASN A 350 12.25 -16.08 12.19
CA ASN A 350 13.55 -16.55 11.71
C ASN A 350 13.79 -16.19 10.21
N LYS A 351 14.90 -16.67 9.63
CA LYS A 351 15.29 -16.44 8.23
C LYS A 351 14.36 -17.08 7.18
N THR A 352 13.47 -17.97 7.59
CA THR A 352 12.41 -18.54 6.75
C THR A 352 11.06 -17.91 7.03
N LEU A 353 11.00 -16.82 7.80
CA LEU A 353 9.79 -16.10 8.18
C LEU A 353 8.80 -16.90 9.03
N GLN A 354 9.26 -17.95 9.71
CA GLN A 354 8.44 -18.64 10.73
C GLN A 354 8.34 -17.76 11.97
N PRO A 355 7.12 -17.46 12.47
CA PRO A 355 6.98 -16.73 13.71
C PRO A 355 7.49 -17.55 14.89
N LEU A 356 8.13 -16.87 15.83
CA LEU A 356 8.71 -17.48 17.03
C LEU A 356 7.73 -17.43 18.19
N ASP A 357 7.73 -18.48 19.01
CA ASP A 357 7.01 -18.55 20.27
C ASP A 357 7.74 -17.78 21.39
N ALA A 358 7.18 -17.80 22.61
CA ALA A 358 7.78 -17.15 23.78
C ALA A 358 9.19 -17.68 24.14
N ASN A 359 9.55 -18.88 23.70
CA ASN A 359 10.85 -19.50 23.93
C ASN A 359 11.84 -19.26 22.77
N GLY A 360 11.44 -18.48 21.76
CA GLY A 360 12.24 -18.24 20.56
C GLY A 360 12.27 -19.41 19.58
N LYS A 361 11.39 -20.40 19.72
CA LYS A 361 11.28 -21.54 18.79
C LYS A 361 10.21 -21.28 17.73
N PRO A 362 10.34 -21.81 16.50
CA PRO A 362 9.29 -21.68 15.48
C PRO A 362 7.96 -22.24 15.97
N ALA A 363 6.89 -21.45 15.87
CA ALA A 363 5.56 -21.85 16.33
C ALA A 363 4.99 -23.05 15.57
N ALA A 364 5.22 -23.11 14.25
CA ALA A 364 4.91 -24.27 13.42
C ALA A 364 5.80 -24.30 12.15
N PRO A 365 6.27 -25.47 11.68
CA PRO A 365 7.02 -25.63 10.44
C PRO A 365 6.32 -25.04 9.21
N ASN A 366 5.00 -25.14 9.11
CA ASN A 366 4.22 -24.68 7.95
C ASN A 366 3.69 -23.24 8.05
N LEU A 367 3.99 -22.51 9.13
CA LEU A 367 3.51 -21.14 9.32
C LEU A 367 4.56 -20.12 8.87
N ARG A 368 4.12 -19.05 8.21
CA ARG A 368 4.93 -17.90 7.82
C ARG A 368 4.23 -16.61 8.23
N ALA A 369 4.96 -15.58 8.59
CA ALA A 369 4.42 -14.24 8.87
C ALA A 369 5.07 -13.21 7.94
N ILE A 370 4.26 -12.31 7.36
CA ILE A 370 4.71 -11.31 6.38
C ILE A 370 4.07 -9.93 6.58
N GLY A 371 4.76 -8.91 6.08
CA GLY A 371 4.26 -7.54 6.04
C GLY A 371 4.19 -6.84 7.40
N SER A 372 3.13 -6.07 7.60
CA SER A 372 2.98 -5.18 8.76
C SER A 372 2.82 -5.89 10.11
N ILE A 373 2.73 -7.23 10.15
CA ILE A 373 2.70 -7.99 11.42
C ILE A 373 4.09 -8.25 11.99
N LEU A 374 5.16 -8.10 11.21
CA LEU A 374 6.53 -8.41 11.66
C LEU A 374 7.02 -7.46 12.77
N ALA A 375 7.94 -7.90 13.62
CA ALA A 375 8.58 -7.01 14.61
C ALA A 375 9.67 -6.13 13.98
N GLY A 376 10.17 -5.15 14.73
CA GLY A 376 11.50 -4.58 14.55
C GLY A 376 11.64 -3.41 13.56
N ALA A 377 10.53 -2.86 13.06
CA ALA A 377 10.54 -1.77 12.09
C ALA A 377 9.53 -0.68 12.45
N ASP A 378 9.97 0.57 12.53
CA ASP A 378 9.07 1.73 12.54
C ASP A 378 8.85 2.21 11.10
N ARG A 379 7.97 1.49 10.44
CA ARG A 379 7.80 1.51 8.98
C ARG A 379 7.36 2.86 8.42
N LEU A 380 6.71 3.67 9.26
CA LEU A 380 6.24 4.99 8.88
C LEU A 380 7.38 6.00 8.94
N SER A 381 8.17 6.01 10.02
CA SER A 381 9.27 6.96 10.18
C SER A 381 10.47 6.64 9.30
N GLU A 382 10.69 5.37 8.97
CA GLU A 382 11.82 4.95 8.14
C GLU A 382 11.46 4.76 6.65
N GLY A 383 10.19 4.98 6.27
CA GLY A 383 9.74 4.92 4.87
C GLY A 383 9.81 3.53 4.22
N SER A 384 9.74 2.45 5.01
CA SER A 384 10.02 1.07 4.56
C SER A 384 8.79 0.18 4.40
N ARG A 385 7.58 0.70 4.71
CA ARG A 385 6.37 -0.12 4.85
C ARG A 385 6.12 -1.04 3.66
N GLU A 386 5.97 -0.49 2.46
CA GLU A 386 5.61 -1.26 1.29
C GLU A 386 6.76 -2.19 0.85
N GLY A 387 8.01 -1.76 1.02
CA GLY A 387 9.19 -2.58 0.78
C GLY A 387 9.22 -3.83 1.66
N ILE A 388 8.96 -3.69 2.97
CA ILE A 388 8.82 -4.84 3.89
C ILE A 388 7.67 -5.74 3.44
N GLU A 389 6.53 -5.17 3.07
CA GLU A 389 5.36 -5.92 2.62
C GLU A 389 5.63 -6.76 1.36
N LEU A 390 6.26 -6.19 0.34
CA LEU A 390 6.61 -6.90 -0.90
C LEU A 390 7.73 -7.92 -0.68
N ALA A 391 8.79 -7.53 0.01
CA ALA A 391 9.98 -8.37 0.14
C ALA A 391 9.73 -9.60 1.04
N SER A 392 8.98 -9.43 2.13
CA SER A 392 8.59 -10.57 2.98
C SER A 392 7.60 -11.50 2.29
N ALA A 393 6.67 -10.97 1.49
CA ALA A 393 5.78 -11.77 0.65
C ALA A 393 6.55 -12.64 -0.36
N TRP A 394 7.50 -12.03 -1.08
CA TRP A 394 8.37 -12.77 -2.01
C TRP A 394 9.13 -13.89 -1.31
N ARG A 395 9.80 -13.56 -0.19
CA ARG A 395 10.59 -14.52 0.57
C ARG A 395 9.75 -15.67 1.09
N ALA A 396 8.56 -15.39 1.63
CA ALA A 396 7.66 -16.44 2.10
C ALA A 396 7.33 -17.42 0.97
N VAL A 397 6.89 -16.93 -0.19
CA VAL A 397 6.49 -17.78 -1.33
C VAL A 397 7.68 -18.50 -1.99
N GLU A 398 8.87 -17.91 -1.98
CA GLU A 398 10.12 -18.57 -2.40
C GLU A 398 10.47 -19.75 -1.49
N THR A 399 10.37 -19.59 -0.17
CA THR A 399 10.69 -20.66 0.78
C THR A 399 9.64 -21.79 0.85
N THR A 400 8.58 -21.68 0.06
CA THR A 400 7.48 -22.66 -0.03
C THR A 400 7.40 -23.31 -1.40
N ALA A 401 8.30 -22.94 -2.31
CA ALA A 401 8.33 -23.39 -3.69
C ALA A 401 8.72 -24.86 -3.79
#